data_AF-A0A7X3FHE3-F1
#
_entry.id   AF-A0A7X3FHE3-F1
#
_cell.length_a   1.000
_cell.length_b   1.000
_cell.length_c   1.000
_cell.angle_alpha   90.00
_cell.angle_beta   90.00
_cell.angle_gamma   90.00
#
_symmetry.space_group_name_H-M   'P 1'
#
loop_
_entity.id
_entity.type
_entity.pdbx_description
1 polymer ?
#
loop_
_entity_poly.entity_id
_entity_poly.type
_entity_poly.pdbx_seq_one_letter_code
_entity_poly.pdbx_strand_id
1 'polypeptide(L)'
;MMRRIGIMAVLSVSAASIASFSAPNSAYADAEALYRTGPMPNYWEHAGIRKAGSGVYEIKGYGYTVDLNSFTDFVGSETYLGPFTNPTMTATDKKNVLSTVAAMAADPDINYVGVNMIDWDANSGESIAPSEIDDIRCDGVVEYAYEWNNHWVWGRTTDGTKNGTPTNFDVSNIKYAKEHQNLGGDQPWFETSPLVQRGGAGTAWTKLRKTTTN
;
A
#
# COMPACT_ATOMS: atom_id res chain seq x y z
N MET A 1 55.79 -32.39 -24.23
CA MET A 1 54.49 -33.09 -24.44
C MET A 1 53.68 -32.97 -23.17
N MET A 2 52.85 -31.93 -23.02
CA MET A 2 52.12 -31.61 -21.78
C MET A 2 50.62 -31.78 -22.05
N ARG A 3 50.02 -32.82 -21.47
CA ARG A 3 48.57 -33.07 -21.54
C ARG A 3 47.87 -32.28 -20.44
N ARG A 4 47.00 -31.34 -20.81
CA ARG A 4 46.10 -30.63 -19.89
C ARG A 4 44.84 -31.48 -19.67
N ILE A 5 44.56 -31.77 -18.40
CA ILE A 5 43.35 -32.46 -17.94
C ILE A 5 42.29 -31.39 -17.70
N GLY A 6 41.21 -31.41 -18.50
CA GLY A 6 40.07 -30.53 -18.33
C GLY A 6 39.12 -31.09 -17.28
N ILE A 7 38.94 -30.37 -16.17
CA ILE A 7 37.92 -30.66 -15.16
C ILE A 7 36.63 -30.00 -15.64
N MET A 8 35.62 -30.82 -15.94
CA MET A 8 34.30 -30.38 -16.35
C MET A 8 33.45 -30.18 -15.08
N ALA A 9 33.23 -28.93 -14.69
CA ALA A 9 32.35 -28.60 -13.58
C ALA A 9 30.89 -28.67 -14.05
N VAL A 10 30.13 -29.62 -13.49
CA VAL A 10 28.68 -29.73 -13.71
C VAL A 10 27.99 -28.75 -12.75
N LEU A 11 27.45 -27.66 -13.29
CA LEU A 11 26.59 -26.75 -12.55
C LEU A 11 25.18 -27.36 -12.47
N SER A 12 24.79 -27.83 -11.28
CA SER A 12 23.40 -28.18 -10.99
C SER A 12 22.61 -26.90 -10.69
N VAL A 13 21.76 -26.46 -11.62
CA VAL A 13 20.79 -25.41 -11.37
C VAL A 13 19.58 -26.06 -10.71
N SER A 14 19.45 -25.89 -9.39
CA SER A 14 18.25 -26.29 -8.65
C SER A 14 17.09 -25.37 -9.04
N ALA A 15 16.10 -25.90 -9.74
CA ALA A 15 14.85 -25.19 -9.98
C ALA A 15 14.13 -25.02 -8.64
N ALA A 16 14.12 -23.80 -8.11
CA ALA A 16 13.24 -23.44 -7.00
C ALA A 16 11.80 -23.60 -7.50
N SER A 17 11.06 -24.54 -6.91
CA SER A 17 9.63 -24.70 -7.13
C SER A 17 8.94 -23.44 -6.64
N ILE A 18 8.56 -22.55 -7.56
CA ILE A 18 7.67 -21.43 -7.28
C ILE A 18 6.32 -22.07 -6.98
N ALA A 19 6.00 -22.24 -5.69
CA ALA A 19 4.66 -22.61 -5.29
C ALA A 19 3.74 -21.48 -5.77
N SER A 20 3.00 -21.72 -6.84
CA SER A 20 1.99 -20.80 -7.35
C SER A 20 0.95 -20.62 -6.25
N PHE A 21 1.02 -19.49 -5.55
CA PHE A 21 0.07 -19.12 -4.52
C PHE A 21 -1.25 -18.75 -5.21
N SER A 22 -2.14 -19.74 -5.38
CA SER A 22 -3.53 -19.46 -5.70
C SER A 22 -4.21 -19.00 -4.40
N ALA A 23 -4.02 -17.73 -4.01
CA ALA A 23 -4.97 -17.16 -3.07
C ALA A 23 -6.35 -17.26 -3.74
N PRO A 24 -7.36 -17.91 -3.14
CA PRO A 24 -8.68 -17.95 -3.74
C PRO A 24 -9.16 -16.50 -3.87
N ASN A 25 -9.25 -16.03 -5.13
CA ASN A 25 -9.68 -14.68 -5.50
C ASN A 25 -11.03 -14.28 -4.87
N SER A 26 -11.81 -15.27 -4.37
CA SER A 26 -13.11 -15.14 -3.74
C SER A 26 -13.11 -15.01 -2.21
N ALA A 27 -12.00 -15.20 -1.51
CA ALA A 27 -11.98 -15.22 -0.04
C ALA A 27 -11.84 -13.83 0.61
N TYR A 28 -11.44 -12.81 -0.16
CA TYR A 28 -11.19 -11.46 0.32
C TYR A 28 -12.30 -10.50 -0.09
N ALA A 29 -12.70 -9.65 0.85
CA ALA A 29 -13.81 -8.74 0.67
C ALA A 29 -13.41 -7.50 -0.14
N ASP A 30 -14.41 -6.77 -0.62
CA ASP A 30 -14.20 -5.43 -1.18
C ASP A 30 -13.55 -4.48 -0.18
N ALA A 31 -12.78 -3.55 -0.74
CA ALA A 31 -12.05 -2.47 -0.08
C ALA A 31 -11.00 -2.91 0.95
N GLU A 32 -10.59 -4.18 0.98
CA GLU A 32 -9.48 -4.59 1.84
C GLU A 32 -8.16 -4.05 1.31
N ALA A 33 -7.38 -3.44 2.20
CA ALA A 33 -6.00 -3.07 1.92
C ALA A 33 -5.16 -4.35 1.80
N LEU A 34 -4.52 -4.52 0.65
CA LEU A 34 -3.69 -5.67 0.36
C LEU A 34 -2.22 -5.26 0.40
N TYR A 35 -1.39 -6.13 0.96
CA TYR A 35 0.03 -5.88 1.10
C TYR A 35 0.86 -7.03 0.54
N ARG A 36 2.04 -6.71 0.00
CA ARG A 36 3.08 -7.66 -0.42
C ARG A 36 4.47 -7.09 -0.17
N THR A 37 5.51 -7.91 -0.29
CA THR A 37 6.89 -7.40 -0.32
C THR A 37 7.14 -6.51 -1.54
N GLY A 38 8.07 -5.56 -1.39
CA GLY A 38 8.49 -4.67 -2.46
C GLY A 38 9.63 -5.29 -3.29
N PRO A 39 9.79 -4.89 -4.57
CA PRO A 39 10.74 -5.50 -5.49
C PRO A 39 12.21 -5.15 -5.21
N MET A 40 12.50 -4.19 -4.33
CA MET A 40 13.85 -3.76 -4.01
C MET A 40 14.20 -4.06 -2.54
N PRO A 41 15.40 -4.61 -2.25
CA PRO A 41 15.91 -4.72 -0.89
C PRO A 41 15.92 -3.33 -0.24
N ASN A 42 15.27 -3.19 0.92
CA ASN A 42 15.06 -1.95 1.69
C ASN A 42 13.95 -1.02 1.19
N TYR A 43 13.20 -1.35 0.14
CA TYR A 43 11.96 -0.64 -0.19
C TYR A 43 10.77 -1.37 0.42
N TRP A 44 10.12 -0.64 1.31
CA TRP A 44 9.10 -1.07 2.25
C TRP A 44 7.84 -1.47 1.52
N GLU A 45 7.73 -2.74 1.15
CA GLU A 45 6.46 -3.37 0.79
C GLU A 45 5.71 -2.67 -0.36
N HIS A 46 4.53 -3.17 -0.70
CA HIS A 46 3.65 -2.53 -1.68
C HIS A 46 2.21 -2.70 -1.23
N ALA A 47 1.38 -1.72 -1.55
CA ALA A 47 -0.01 -1.67 -1.11
C ALA A 47 -0.98 -1.43 -2.27
N GLY A 48 -2.21 -1.89 -2.09
CA GLY A 48 -3.32 -1.63 -3.00
C GLY A 48 -4.67 -1.97 -2.36
N ILE A 49 -5.77 -1.63 -3.03
CA ILE A 49 -7.13 -1.85 -2.52
C ILE A 49 -7.85 -2.91 -3.34
N ARG A 50 -8.35 -3.95 -2.67
CA ARG A 50 -9.08 -5.06 -3.28
C ARG A 50 -10.44 -4.61 -3.82
N LYS A 51 -10.72 -4.95 -5.09
CA LYS A 51 -12.06 -5.02 -5.67
C LYS A 51 -12.41 -6.48 -5.95
N ALA A 52 -13.24 -7.08 -5.11
CA ALA A 52 -13.66 -8.48 -5.16
C ALA A 52 -14.18 -8.85 -6.55
N GLY A 53 -13.75 -10.03 -7.04
CA GLY A 53 -14.10 -10.52 -8.38
C GLY A 53 -13.46 -9.76 -9.55
N SER A 54 -12.76 -8.64 -9.31
CA SER A 54 -12.13 -7.84 -10.38
C SER A 54 -10.61 -7.84 -10.27
N GLY A 55 -10.05 -7.28 -9.19
CA GLY A 55 -8.62 -6.95 -9.15
C GLY A 55 -8.19 -6.19 -7.90
N VAL A 56 -7.10 -5.46 -8.01
CA VAL A 56 -6.52 -4.61 -6.99
C VAL A 56 -6.25 -3.25 -7.63
N TYR A 57 -6.80 -2.19 -7.05
CA TYR A 57 -6.37 -0.84 -7.39
C TYR A 57 -5.01 -0.58 -6.75
N GLU A 58 -4.00 -0.31 -7.56
CA GLU A 58 -2.63 -0.02 -7.11
C GLU A 58 -2.00 1.02 -8.03
N ILE A 59 -0.91 1.63 -7.59
CA ILE A 59 -0.01 2.39 -8.45
C ILE A 59 1.37 1.74 -8.39
N LYS A 60 1.82 1.16 -9.51
CA LYS A 60 2.94 0.19 -9.52
C LYS A 60 4.33 0.80 -9.28
N GLY A 61 4.46 2.12 -9.36
CA GLY A 61 5.73 2.84 -9.29
C GLY A 61 5.83 3.92 -10.36
N TYR A 62 7.04 4.48 -10.54
CA TYR A 62 7.29 5.55 -11.50
C TYR A 62 6.85 5.18 -12.93
N GLY A 63 6.16 6.12 -13.60
CA GLY A 63 5.62 5.93 -14.95
C GLY A 63 4.29 5.18 -15.01
N TYR A 64 3.68 4.90 -13.87
CA TYR A 64 2.33 4.33 -13.78
C TYR A 64 1.39 5.30 -13.09
N THR A 65 0.10 5.18 -13.42
CA THR A 65 -1.01 5.82 -12.72
C THR A 65 -1.69 4.81 -11.80
N VAL A 66 -2.66 5.26 -11.00
CA VAL A 66 -3.55 4.35 -10.27
C VAL A 66 -4.37 3.53 -11.28
N ASP A 67 -4.33 2.21 -11.18
CA ASP A 67 -5.04 1.33 -12.12
C ASP A 67 -5.53 0.05 -11.44
N LEU A 68 -6.56 -0.57 -12.02
CA LEU A 68 -7.14 -1.84 -11.58
C LEU A 68 -6.41 -3.02 -12.23
N ASN A 69 -5.53 -3.65 -11.47
CA ASN A 69 -4.72 -4.79 -11.92
C ASN A 69 -5.30 -6.12 -11.44
N SER A 70 -4.94 -7.22 -12.11
CA SER A 70 -5.33 -8.54 -11.61
C SER A 70 -4.64 -8.82 -10.27
N PHE A 71 -5.26 -9.66 -9.43
CA PHE A 71 -4.62 -10.06 -8.16
C PHE A 71 -3.26 -10.76 -8.41
N THR A 72 -3.15 -11.53 -9.48
CA THR A 72 -1.89 -12.19 -9.86
C THR A 72 -0.81 -11.18 -10.25
N ASP A 73 -1.16 -10.12 -10.99
CA ASP A 73 -0.22 -9.06 -11.35
C ASP A 73 0.18 -8.23 -10.12
N PHE A 74 -0.78 -7.95 -9.23
CA PHE A 74 -0.51 -7.31 -7.95
C PHE A 74 0.52 -8.12 -7.17
N VAL A 75 0.31 -9.41 -6.93
CA VAL A 75 1.26 -10.22 -6.14
C VAL A 75 2.59 -10.44 -6.89
N GLY A 76 2.55 -10.71 -8.18
CA GLY A 76 3.72 -10.99 -9.00
C GLY A 76 4.59 -12.14 -8.43
N SER A 77 5.90 -11.89 -8.32
CA SER A 77 6.87 -12.80 -7.68
C SER A 77 7.10 -12.53 -6.20
N GLU A 78 6.34 -11.60 -5.61
CA GLU A 78 6.54 -11.12 -4.26
C GLU A 78 5.78 -11.96 -3.23
N THR A 79 6.17 -11.82 -1.96
CA THR A 79 5.46 -12.48 -0.85
C THR A 79 4.21 -11.69 -0.51
N TYR A 80 3.04 -12.31 -0.68
CA TYR A 80 1.77 -11.75 -0.24
C TYR A 80 1.68 -11.74 1.30
N LEU A 81 1.39 -10.58 1.88
CA LEU A 81 1.38 -10.36 3.34
C LEU A 81 -0.04 -10.43 3.93
N GLY A 82 -1.05 -10.31 3.08
CA GLY A 82 -2.45 -10.55 3.39
C GLY A 82 -3.35 -9.33 3.23
N PRO A 83 -4.67 -9.54 3.45
CA PRO A 83 -5.67 -8.49 3.49
C PRO A 83 -5.75 -7.86 4.89
N PHE A 84 -6.05 -6.57 4.93
CA PHE A 84 -6.26 -5.80 6.14
C PHE A 84 -7.43 -4.84 5.93
N THR A 85 -8.19 -4.56 6.99
CA THR A 85 -9.32 -3.61 6.94
C THR A 85 -9.41 -2.86 8.25
N ASN A 86 -9.99 -1.66 8.22
CA ASN A 86 -10.48 -1.04 9.45
C ASN A 86 -11.71 -1.85 9.91
N PRO A 87 -11.71 -2.43 11.13
CA PRO A 87 -12.75 -3.36 11.58
C PRO A 87 -14.11 -2.69 11.80
N THR A 88 -14.18 -1.36 11.76
CA THR A 88 -15.43 -0.60 11.94
C THR A 88 -16.18 -0.32 10.63
N MET A 89 -15.57 -0.62 9.47
CA MET A 89 -16.17 -0.35 8.17
C MET A 89 -17.40 -1.23 7.90
N THR A 90 -18.50 -0.58 7.51
CA THR A 90 -19.69 -1.22 6.97
C THR A 90 -19.55 -1.56 5.49
N ALA A 91 -20.52 -2.29 4.92
CA ALA A 91 -20.57 -2.53 3.48
C ALA A 91 -20.71 -1.23 2.66
N THR A 92 -21.37 -0.20 3.21
CA THR A 92 -21.48 1.12 2.57
C THR A 92 -20.13 1.83 2.55
N ASP A 93 -19.41 1.79 3.68
CA ASP A 93 -18.07 2.38 3.77
C ASP A 93 -17.12 1.78 2.74
N LYS A 94 -17.13 0.44 2.61
CA LYS A 94 -16.34 -0.27 1.61
C LYS A 94 -16.65 0.18 0.17
N LYS A 95 -17.93 0.43 -0.15
CA LYS A 95 -18.33 0.95 -1.46
C LYS A 95 -17.82 2.37 -1.68
N ASN A 96 -17.82 3.22 -0.65
CA ASN A 96 -17.33 4.59 -0.77
C ASN A 96 -15.81 4.64 -0.96
N VAL A 97 -15.06 3.81 -0.23
CA VAL A 97 -13.61 3.62 -0.44
C VAL A 97 -13.33 3.16 -1.86
N LEU A 98 -14.07 2.15 -2.37
CA LEU A 98 -13.94 1.70 -3.76
C LEU A 98 -14.28 2.79 -4.77
N SER A 99 -15.30 3.60 -4.50
CA SER A 99 -15.66 4.72 -5.38
C SER A 99 -14.56 5.78 -5.42
N THR A 100 -13.88 6.01 -4.30
CA THR A 100 -12.81 7.00 -4.19
C THR A 100 -11.58 6.54 -4.98
N VAL A 101 -11.11 5.31 -4.76
CA VAL A 101 -9.96 4.80 -5.52
C VAL A 101 -10.29 4.59 -7.01
N ALA A 102 -11.54 4.30 -7.36
CA ALA A 102 -11.98 4.27 -8.75
C ALA A 102 -11.97 5.66 -9.41
N ALA A 103 -12.26 6.73 -8.66
CA ALA A 103 -12.13 8.10 -9.16
C ALA A 103 -10.65 8.46 -9.38
N MET A 104 -9.77 8.08 -8.45
CA MET A 104 -8.32 8.24 -8.63
C MET A 104 -7.81 7.47 -9.86
N ALA A 105 -8.29 6.24 -10.07
CA ALA A 105 -7.92 5.45 -11.25
C ALA A 105 -8.49 5.99 -12.58
N ALA A 106 -9.55 6.78 -12.52
CA ALA A 106 -10.13 7.44 -13.69
C ALA A 106 -9.40 8.74 -14.06
N ASP A 107 -8.51 9.22 -13.18
CA ASP A 107 -7.69 10.40 -13.39
C ASP A 107 -6.29 9.99 -13.91
N PRO A 108 -5.99 10.23 -15.20
CA PRO A 108 -4.70 9.85 -15.77
C PRO A 108 -3.55 10.77 -15.34
N ASP A 109 -3.84 11.88 -14.66
CA ASP A 109 -2.83 12.86 -14.28
C ASP A 109 -2.22 12.57 -12.89
N ILE A 110 -2.81 11.62 -12.13
CA ILE A 110 -2.24 11.12 -10.86
C ILE A 110 -1.05 10.22 -11.15
N ASN A 111 0.15 10.72 -10.88
CA ASN A 111 1.41 10.02 -11.08
C ASN A 111 1.94 9.37 -9.80
N TYR A 112 3.00 8.57 -9.93
CA TYR A 112 3.66 7.96 -8.77
C TYR A 112 4.76 8.84 -8.21
N VAL A 113 4.76 9.00 -6.89
CA VAL A 113 5.88 9.56 -6.12
C VAL A 113 6.43 8.53 -5.13
N GLY A 114 7.76 8.50 -4.96
CA GLY A 114 8.43 7.53 -4.10
C GLY A 114 8.80 8.04 -2.70
N VAL A 115 8.99 9.36 -2.55
CA VAL A 115 9.41 9.96 -1.27
C VAL A 115 8.18 10.46 -0.54
N ASN A 116 7.55 11.51 -1.09
CA ASN A 116 6.26 12.00 -0.62
C ASN A 116 5.21 10.89 -0.75
N MET A 117 4.24 10.86 0.16
CA MET A 117 3.05 10.02 0.06
C MET A 117 1.99 10.62 -0.85
N ILE A 118 1.84 11.95 -0.86
CA ILE A 118 0.85 12.66 -1.68
C ILE A 118 1.36 14.07 -2.03
N ASP A 119 1.27 14.44 -3.30
CA ASP A 119 1.43 15.83 -3.77
C ASP A 119 0.11 16.27 -4.44
N TRP A 120 -0.21 17.57 -4.38
CA TRP A 120 -1.53 18.08 -4.74
C TRP A 120 -1.48 19.52 -5.29
N ASP A 121 -2.57 19.93 -5.96
CA ASP A 121 -2.72 21.26 -6.54
C ASP A 121 -2.53 22.37 -5.48
N ALA A 122 -1.67 23.34 -5.78
CA ALA A 122 -1.41 24.48 -4.91
C ALA A 122 -2.67 25.31 -4.56
N ASN A 123 -3.76 25.18 -5.31
CA ASN A 123 -5.02 25.88 -5.13
C ASN A 123 -6.10 25.07 -4.40
N SER A 124 -5.77 23.89 -3.87
CA SER A 124 -6.69 23.09 -3.05
C SER A 124 -7.25 23.86 -1.85
N GLY A 125 -8.45 23.49 -1.42
CA GLY A 125 -9.15 24.07 -0.26
C GLY A 125 -8.58 23.64 1.09
N GLU A 126 -9.43 23.34 2.08
CA GLU A 126 -8.98 22.75 3.35
C GLU A 126 -8.63 21.26 3.20
N SER A 127 -9.29 20.60 2.26
CA SER A 127 -9.11 19.19 1.93
C SER A 127 -8.73 19.06 0.46
N ILE A 128 -7.88 18.07 0.18
CA ILE A 128 -7.40 17.66 -1.15
C ILE A 128 -8.46 16.74 -1.73
N ALA A 129 -9.24 17.19 -2.71
CA ALA A 129 -10.19 16.32 -3.41
C ALA A 129 -9.45 15.30 -4.29
N PRO A 130 -10.08 14.16 -4.68
CA PRO A 130 -9.38 13.15 -5.48
C PRO A 130 -8.83 13.68 -6.81
N SER A 131 -9.52 14.66 -7.40
CA SER A 131 -9.11 15.34 -8.65
C SER A 131 -8.06 16.44 -8.46
N GLU A 132 -7.62 16.69 -7.23
CA GLU A 132 -6.57 17.66 -6.91
C GLU A 132 -5.25 16.96 -6.54
N ILE A 133 -5.19 15.63 -6.64
CA ILE A 133 -3.97 14.86 -6.40
C ILE A 133 -3.11 14.93 -7.66
N ASP A 134 -1.86 15.36 -7.53
CA ASP A 134 -0.88 15.37 -8.63
C ASP A 134 -0.06 14.07 -8.63
N ASP A 135 0.44 13.67 -7.47
CA ASP A 135 1.23 12.46 -7.30
C ASP A 135 0.81 11.70 -6.03
N ILE A 136 0.90 10.36 -6.07
CA ILE A 136 0.63 9.53 -4.90
C ILE A 136 1.52 8.29 -4.82
N ARG A 137 1.89 7.89 -3.61
CA ARG A 137 2.63 6.65 -3.32
C ARG A 137 1.66 5.47 -3.16
N CYS A 138 2.16 4.24 -3.27
CA CYS A 138 1.33 3.04 -3.23
C CYS A 138 0.52 2.85 -1.94
N ASP A 139 1.10 3.16 -0.79
CA ASP A 139 0.43 3.22 0.52
C ASP A 139 -0.45 4.46 0.68
N GLY A 140 -0.10 5.56 0.01
CA GLY A 140 -0.96 6.74 -0.11
C GLY A 140 -2.29 6.43 -0.77
N VAL A 141 -2.33 5.53 -1.77
CA VAL A 141 -3.60 5.06 -2.37
C VAL A 141 -4.52 4.44 -1.33
N VAL A 142 -3.97 3.61 -0.43
CA VAL A 142 -4.74 2.99 0.66
C VAL A 142 -5.19 4.04 1.67
N GLU A 143 -4.25 4.83 2.18
CA GLU A 143 -4.48 5.84 3.22
C GLU A 143 -5.52 6.86 2.76
N TYR A 144 -5.31 7.49 1.61
CA TYR A 144 -6.18 8.51 1.07
C TYR A 144 -7.60 7.98 0.83
N ALA A 145 -7.76 6.84 0.16
CA ALA A 145 -9.10 6.33 -0.14
C ALA A 145 -9.88 5.94 1.13
N TYR A 146 -9.20 5.44 2.16
CA TYR A 146 -9.83 5.14 3.45
C TYR A 146 -10.20 6.43 4.21
N GLU A 147 -9.27 7.37 4.31
CA GLU A 147 -9.40 8.54 5.18
C GLU A 147 -10.28 9.64 4.61
N TRP A 148 -10.31 9.79 3.29
CA TRP A 148 -11.34 10.57 2.58
C TRP A 148 -12.76 10.12 2.95
N ASN A 149 -12.92 8.84 3.33
CA ASN A 149 -14.17 8.24 3.76
C ASN A 149 -14.29 8.10 5.28
N ASN A 150 -13.51 8.86 6.05
CA ASN A 150 -13.53 8.90 7.51
C ASN A 150 -13.18 7.55 8.18
N HIS A 151 -12.35 6.74 7.52
CA HIS A 151 -11.79 5.51 8.10
C HIS A 151 -10.29 5.68 8.26
N TRP A 152 -9.86 6.03 9.47
CA TRP A 152 -8.44 6.26 9.75
C TRP A 152 -7.59 5.02 9.47
N VAL A 153 -6.39 5.22 8.94
CA VAL A 153 -5.40 4.18 8.67
C VAL A 153 -4.23 4.34 9.64
N TRP A 154 -3.42 5.38 9.47
CA TRP A 154 -2.28 5.71 10.33
C TRP A 154 -2.33 7.20 10.69
N GLY A 155 -1.71 7.58 11.79
CA GLY A 155 -1.66 8.98 12.18
C GLY A 155 -0.45 9.27 13.03
N ARG A 156 0.17 10.42 12.77
CA ARG A 156 1.30 10.90 13.56
C ARG A 156 0.88 11.17 15.00
N THR A 157 1.81 10.94 15.92
CA THR A 157 1.67 11.31 17.33
C THR A 157 1.82 12.82 17.52
N THR A 158 1.02 13.42 18.41
CA THR A 158 1.00 14.88 18.64
C THR A 158 2.35 15.47 19.06
N ASP A 159 3.17 14.69 19.76
CA ASP A 159 4.49 15.08 20.25
C ASP A 159 5.63 14.52 19.39
N GLY A 160 5.31 13.74 18.35
CA GLY A 160 6.29 13.04 17.52
C GLY A 160 7.07 11.97 18.29
N THR A 161 6.55 11.44 19.40
CA THR A 161 7.24 10.42 20.21
C THR A 161 6.51 9.09 20.24
N LYS A 162 7.27 8.02 20.51
CA LYS A 162 6.76 6.65 20.67
C LYS A 162 5.75 6.44 21.80
N ASN A 163 5.57 7.44 22.67
CA ASN A 163 4.62 7.38 23.79
C ASN A 163 3.38 8.26 23.54
N GLY A 164 3.34 9.01 22.43
CA GLY A 164 2.23 9.86 22.08
C GLY A 164 1.01 9.09 21.59
N THR A 165 -0.11 9.79 21.48
CA THR A 165 -1.36 9.25 20.90
C THR A 165 -1.47 9.66 19.44
N PRO A 166 -1.70 8.72 18.50
CA PRO A 166 -2.00 9.04 17.10
C PRO A 166 -3.26 9.93 16.97
N THR A 167 -3.18 11.02 16.19
CA THR A 167 -4.28 12.00 16.06
C THR A 167 -4.47 12.55 14.65
N ASN A 168 -3.38 12.85 13.94
CA ASN A 168 -3.40 13.49 12.64
C ASN A 168 -3.54 12.44 11.53
N PHE A 169 -4.68 11.74 11.56
CA PHE A 169 -4.95 10.65 10.62
C PHE A 169 -5.18 11.19 9.22
N ASP A 170 -6.15 12.08 9.02
CA ASP A 170 -6.63 12.47 7.70
C ASP A 170 -5.57 13.07 6.76
N VAL A 171 -5.00 12.24 5.87
CA VAL A 171 -4.06 12.65 4.81
C VAL A 171 -4.71 13.62 3.82
N SER A 172 -6.03 13.58 3.64
CA SER A 172 -6.70 14.49 2.71
C SER A 172 -6.78 15.91 3.24
N ASN A 173 -6.61 16.12 4.55
CA ASN A 173 -6.56 17.47 5.12
C ASN A 173 -5.17 18.09 4.89
N ILE A 174 -5.10 19.22 4.17
CA ILE A 174 -3.82 19.88 3.82
C ILE A 174 -2.96 20.17 5.06
N LYS A 175 -3.59 20.46 6.20
CA LYS A 175 -2.90 20.72 7.47
C LYS A 175 -2.08 19.52 7.93
N TYR A 176 -2.54 18.30 7.66
CA TYR A 176 -1.92 17.06 8.14
C TYR A 176 -1.22 16.27 7.04
N ALA A 177 -1.57 16.46 5.76
CA ALA A 177 -0.98 15.75 4.62
C ALA A 177 0.56 15.68 4.65
N LYS A 178 1.22 16.78 5.05
CA LYS A 178 2.69 16.85 5.15
C LYS A 178 3.30 15.94 6.22
N GLU A 179 2.52 15.54 7.23
CA GLU A 179 2.97 14.65 8.29
C GLU A 179 3.05 13.19 7.84
N HIS A 180 2.43 12.86 6.72
CA HIS A 180 2.38 11.53 6.12
C HIS A 180 3.46 11.29 5.06
N GLN A 181 4.32 12.27 4.79
CA GLN A 181 5.26 12.20 3.68
C GLN A 181 6.48 11.32 3.96
N ASN A 182 6.74 10.95 5.22
CA ASN A 182 7.94 10.21 5.59
C ASN A 182 7.81 8.73 5.23
N LEU A 183 8.82 8.17 4.56
CA LEU A 183 8.94 6.74 4.29
C LEU A 183 9.80 6.07 5.37
N GLY A 184 9.23 5.14 6.14
CA GLY A 184 9.99 4.40 7.14
C GLY A 184 9.16 3.43 7.97
N GLY A 185 9.76 2.90 9.04
CA GLY A 185 9.11 1.87 9.86
C GLY A 185 9.79 1.59 11.19
N ASP A 186 10.98 2.14 11.40
CA ASP A 186 11.69 2.16 12.69
C ASP A 186 11.12 3.22 13.65
N GLN A 187 10.46 4.26 13.12
CA GLN A 187 9.73 5.26 13.90
C GLN A 187 8.24 5.32 13.52
N PRO A 188 7.46 4.25 13.76
CA PRO A 188 6.06 4.17 13.31
C PRO A 188 5.11 5.19 13.97
N TRP A 189 5.57 5.97 14.95
CA TRP A 189 4.85 7.10 15.55
C TRP A 189 5.05 8.43 14.79
N PHE A 190 5.90 8.45 13.76
CA PHE A 190 6.32 9.61 12.97
C PHE A 190 6.42 9.32 11.46
N GLU A 191 6.58 8.05 11.07
CA GLU A 191 6.74 7.60 9.69
C GLU A 191 5.60 6.66 9.29
N THR A 192 5.13 6.80 8.05
CA THR A 192 4.15 5.88 7.46
C THR A 192 4.79 5.08 6.33
N SER A 193 4.35 3.85 6.19
CA SER A 193 4.74 2.94 5.11
C SER A 193 3.74 1.79 5.08
N PRO A 194 3.72 0.96 4.01
CA PRO A 194 2.86 -0.21 4.02
C PRO A 194 3.11 -1.14 5.23
N LEU A 195 4.36 -1.23 5.71
CA LEU A 195 4.71 -2.00 6.91
C LEU A 195 4.00 -1.46 8.15
N VAL A 196 4.00 -0.14 8.34
CA VAL A 196 3.35 0.51 9.50
C VAL A 196 1.84 0.39 9.39
N GLN A 197 1.27 0.68 8.22
CA GLN A 197 -0.17 0.61 7.98
C GLN A 197 -0.73 -0.80 8.25
N ARG A 198 -0.03 -1.86 7.85
CA ARG A 198 -0.47 -3.24 8.13
C ARG A 198 -0.18 -3.71 9.57
N GLY A 199 0.45 -2.87 10.39
CA GLY A 199 0.81 -3.17 11.78
C GLY A 199 2.05 -4.05 11.94
N GLY A 200 2.89 -4.15 10.91
CA GLY A 200 4.17 -4.86 10.97
C GLY A 200 5.19 -4.22 11.90
N ALA A 201 5.06 -2.91 12.16
CA ALA A 201 5.82 -2.16 13.17
C ALA A 201 5.06 -2.02 14.52
N GLY A 202 4.04 -2.85 14.74
CA GLY A 202 3.14 -2.78 15.89
C GLY A 202 1.78 -2.17 15.56
N THR A 203 0.74 -2.60 16.28
CA THR A 203 -0.67 -2.27 15.99
C THR A 203 -1.18 -1.01 16.68
N ALA A 204 -0.34 -0.33 17.47
CA ALA A 204 -0.68 0.91 18.17
C ALA A 204 -0.85 2.10 17.19
N TRP A 205 -0.15 2.05 16.06
CA TRP A 205 -0.01 3.16 15.11
C TRP A 205 -1.00 3.09 13.95
N THR A 206 -1.64 1.94 13.77
CA THR A 206 -2.61 1.70 12.69
C THR A 206 -3.96 1.27 13.24
N LYS A 207 -5.04 1.63 12.52
CA LYS A 207 -6.39 1.10 12.78
C LYS A 207 -6.72 -0.13 11.94
N LEU A 208 -5.88 -0.48 10.96
CA LEU A 208 -6.09 -1.68 10.14
C LEU A 208 -5.81 -2.94 10.94
N ARG A 209 -6.61 -3.99 10.69
CA ARG A 209 -6.46 -5.31 11.28
C ARG A 209 -6.46 -6.35 10.17
N LYS A 210 -5.61 -7.35 10.32
CA LYS A 210 -5.53 -8.46 9.35
C LYS A 210 -6.87 -9.16 9.29
N THR A 211 -7.45 -9.29 8.09
CA THR A 211 -8.68 -10.06 7.92
C THR A 211 -8.34 -11.54 8.03
N THR A 212 -8.95 -12.23 8.98
CA THR A 212 -8.96 -13.69 9.03
C THR A 212 -10.11 -14.18 8.19
N THR A 213 -9.82 -14.92 7.13
CA THR A 213 -10.85 -15.65 6.39
C THR A 213 -11.43 -16.72 7.31
N ASN A 214 -12.74 -16.69 7.53
CA ASN A 214 -13.46 -17.78 8.19
C ASN A 214 -13.53 -19.01 7.30
#